data_AF-A0A6M5Z4Q6-F1
#
_entry.id   AF-A0A6M5Z4Q6-F1
#
_cell.length_a   1.000
_cell.length_b   1.000
_cell.length_c   1.000
_cell.angle_alpha   90.00
_cell.angle_beta   90.00
_cell.angle_gamma   90.00
#
_symmetry.space_group_name_H-M   'P 1'
#
loop_
_entity.id
_entity.type
_entity.pdbx_description
1 polymer ?
#
loop_
_entity_poly.entity_id
_entity_poly.type
_entity_poly.pdbx_seq_one_letter_code
_entity_poly.pdbx_strand_id
1 'polypeptide(L)' 'MSELVERLQAKQANVSKQLGILHAAGLVARARDGNVIRYSIAEPMIFELCELVCDKLRRDAERQLAALGATGTREESS' A
#
# COMPACT_ATOMS: atom_id res chain seq x y z
N MET A 1 8.24 11.69 -11.31
CA MET A 1 8.32 10.25 -11.04
C MET A 1 9.37 9.89 -9.99
N SER A 2 10.37 10.75 -9.72
CA SER A 2 11.32 10.60 -8.60
C SER A 2 10.63 10.49 -7.23
N GLU A 3 9.61 11.32 -6.98
CA GLU A 3 8.87 11.32 -5.72
C GLU A 3 8.29 9.94 -5.34
N LEU A 4 7.74 9.19 -6.30
CA LEU A 4 7.14 7.89 -6.01
C LEU A 4 8.19 6.82 -5.71
N VAL A 5 9.35 6.91 -6.36
CA VAL A 5 10.52 6.04 -6.11
C VAL A 5 11.05 6.26 -4.70
N GLU A 6 11.16 7.52 -4.28
CA GLU A 6 11.60 7.92 -2.94
C GLU A 6 10.61 7.44 -1.87
N ARG A 7 9.30 7.70 -2.05
CA ARG A 7 8.27 7.33 -1.07
C ARG A 7 8.06 5.83 -0.94
N LEU A 8 8.19 5.08 -2.04
CA LEU A 8 8.05 3.62 -2.04
C LEU A 8 9.36 2.89 -1.68
N GLN A 9 10.47 3.61 -1.51
CA GLN A 9 11.82 3.05 -1.34
C GLN A 9 12.13 1.93 -2.34
N ALA A 10 11.66 2.11 -3.59
CA ALA A 10 11.73 1.10 -4.63
C ALA A 10 12.66 1.54 -5.76
N LYS A 11 13.18 0.59 -6.55
CA LYS A 11 13.98 0.94 -7.74
C LYS A 11 13.11 1.60 -8.81
N GLN A 12 13.65 2.62 -9.47
CA GLN A 12 12.95 3.36 -10.53
C GLN A 12 12.40 2.44 -11.63
N ALA A 13 13.17 1.44 -12.06
CA ALA A 13 12.75 0.47 -13.06
C ALA A 13 11.51 -0.34 -12.61
N ASN A 14 11.44 -0.71 -11.33
CA ASN A 14 10.29 -1.45 -10.77
C ASN A 14 9.05 -0.57 -10.71
N VAL A 15 9.18 0.67 -10.23
CA VAL A 15 8.07 1.62 -10.14
C VAL A 15 7.52 1.95 -11.54
N SER A 16 8.40 2.18 -12.51
CA SER A 16 8.01 2.45 -13.90
C SER A 16 7.26 1.27 -14.52
N LYS A 17 7.77 0.04 -14.33
CA LYS A 17 7.12 -1.18 -14.84
C LYS A 17 5.72 -1.36 -14.26
N GLN A 18 5.57 -1.23 -12.93
CA GLN A 18 4.27 -1.40 -12.27
C GLN A 18 3.26 -0.33 -12.70
N LEU A 19 3.68 0.93 -12.78
CA LEU A 19 2.79 2.01 -13.27
C LEU A 19 2.40 1.83 -14.74
N GLY A 20 3.29 1.26 -15.57
CA GLY A 20 2.94 0.87 -16.93
C GLY A 20 1.83 -0.18 -16.98
N ILE A 21 1.92 -1.22 -16.14
CA ILE A 21 0.90 -2.28 -16.03
C ILE A 21 -0.43 -1.71 -15.53
N LEU A 22 -0.40 -0.93 -14.44
CA LEU A 22 -1.60 -0.31 -13.87
C LEU A 22 -2.27 0.65 -14.84
N HIS A 23 -1.48 1.41 -15.62
CA HIS A 23 -2.02 2.30 -16.63
C HIS A 23 -2.66 1.53 -17.79
N ALA A 24 -2.01 0.46 -18.26
CA ALA A 24 -2.56 -0.41 -19.31
C ALA A 24 -3.87 -1.08 -18.88
N ALA A 25 -4.04 -1.36 -17.59
CA ALA A 25 -5.27 -1.87 -17.00
C ALA A 25 -6.34 -0.80 -16.73
N GLY A 26 -6.07 0.49 -17.01
CA GLY A 26 -7.01 1.59 -16.78
C GLY A 26 -7.15 2.03 -15.32
N LEU A 27 -6.35 1.47 -14.40
CA LEU A 27 -6.46 1.76 -12.97
C LEU A 27 -5.85 3.11 -12.58
N VAL A 28 -4.85 3.55 -13.33
CA VAL A 28 -4.20 4.86 -13.16
C VAL A 28 -4.16 5.63 -14.47
N ALA A 29 -4.35 6.94 -14.37
CA ALA A 29 -4.12 7.88 -15.45
C ALA A 29 -2.68 8.38 -15.41
N ARG A 30 -2.18 8.79 -16.57
CA ARG A 30 -0.90 9.49 -16.71
C ARG A 30 -1.12 10.82 -17.43
N ALA A 31 -0.55 11.88 -16.89
CA ALA A 31 -0.51 13.20 -17.52
C ALA A 31 0.93 13.71 -17.57
N ARG A 32 1.30 14.32 -18.69
CA ARG A 32 2.59 14.99 -18.82
C ARG A 32 2.42 16.45 -18.38
N ASP A 33 3.18 16.82 -17.36
CA ASP A 33 3.25 18.18 -16.84
C ASP A 33 4.69 18.68 -16.99
N GLY A 34 4.93 19.39 -18.09
CA GLY A 34 6.27 19.79 -18.53
C GLY A 34 7.20 18.58 -18.73
N ASN A 35 8.26 18.51 -17.92
CA ASN A 35 9.23 17.41 -17.94
C ASN A 35 8.91 16.28 -16.95
N VAL A 36 7.77 16.34 -16.27
CA VAL A 36 7.37 15.37 -15.26
C VAL A 36 6.14 14.60 -15.76
N ILE A 37 6.14 13.29 -15.54
CA ILE A 37 4.91 12.49 -15.67
C ILE A 37 4.28 12.36 -14.29
N ARG A 38 3.03 12.80 -14.18
CA ARG A 38 2.17 12.63 -12.99
C ARG A 38 1.22 11.46 -13.23
N TYR A 39 1.05 10.65 -12.20
CA TYR A 39 0.08 9.57 -12.17
C TYR A 39 -1.00 9.90 -11.16
N SER A 40 -2.24 9.54 -11.47
CA SER A 40 -3.38 9.64 -10.56
C SER A 40 -4.20 8.37 -10.64
N ILE A 41 -4.93 8.04 -9.58
CA ILE A 41 -5.93 6.97 -9.66
C ILE A 41 -7.00 7.40 -10.66
N ALA A 42 -7.30 6.52 -11.62
CA ALA A 42 -8.33 6.75 -12.62
C ALA A 42 -9.61 6.00 -12.27
N GLU A 43 -9.48 4.85 -11.60
CA GLU A 43 -10.61 4.00 -11.23
C GLU A 43 -10.99 4.21 -9.74
N PRO A 44 -12.16 4.80 -9.42
CA PRO A 44 -12.56 5.09 -8.04
C PRO A 44 -12.59 3.86 -7.12
N MET A 45 -12.93 2.68 -7.65
CA MET A 45 -12.96 1.42 -6.89
C MET A 45 -11.64 1.10 -6.19
N ILE A 46 -10.50 1.61 -6.69
CA ILE A 46 -9.19 1.41 -6.07
C ILE A 46 -9.14 1.92 -4.63
N PHE A 47 -9.83 3.03 -4.33
CA PHE A 47 -9.87 3.55 -2.96
C PHE A 47 -10.62 2.59 -2.02
N GLU A 48 -11.77 2.07 -2.45
CA GLU A 48 -12.55 1.10 -1.68
C GLU A 48 -11.77 -0.20 -1.44
N LEU A 49 -11.07 -0.68 -2.46
CA LEU A 49 -10.22 -1.87 -2.35
C LEU A 49 -9.06 -1.64 -1.36
N CYS A 50 -8.40 -0.49 -1.43
CA CYS A 50 -7.35 -0.13 -0.49
C CYS A 50 -7.86 -0.10 0.95
N GLU A 51 -9.02 0.50 1.20
CA GLU A 51 -9.63 0.51 2.53
C GLU A 51 -9.93 -0.90 3.03
N LEU A 52 -10.56 -1.74 2.19
CA LEU A 52 -10.89 -3.11 2.54
C LEU A 52 -9.65 -3.95 2.90
N VAL A 53 -8.58 -3.83 2.09
CA VAL A 53 -7.31 -4.52 2.33
C VAL A 53 -6.66 -4.02 3.61
N CYS A 54 -6.59 -2.70 3.82
CA CYS A 54 -6.02 -2.10 5.02
C CYS A 54 -6.77 -2.53 6.29
N ASP A 55 -8.09 -2.57 6.24
CA ASP A 55 -8.95 -2.98 7.35
C ASP A 55 -8.74 -4.47 7.71
N LYS A 56 -8.61 -5.35 6.71
CA LYS A 56 -8.22 -6.75 6.93
C LYS A 56 -6.84 -6.86 7.60
N LEU A 57 -5.83 -6.15 7.08
CA LEU A 57 -4.46 -6.20 7.60
C LEU A 57 -4.40 -5.69 9.04
N ARG A 58 -5.15 -4.63 9.37
CA ARG A 58 -5.24 -4.10 10.72
C ARG A 58 -5.81 -5.13 11.69
N ARG A 59 -6.93 -5.76 11.34
CA ARG A 59 -7.55 -6.82 12.14
C ARG A 59 -6.64 -8.02 12.35
N ASP A 60 -5.86 -8.40 11.35
CA ASP A 60 -4.85 -9.46 11.50
C ASP A 60 -3.77 -9.07 12.51
N ALA A 61 -3.22 -7.86 12.41
CA ALA A 61 -2.20 -7.36 13.33
C ALA A 61 -2.72 -7.29 14.77
N GLU A 62 -3.94 -6.81 14.97
CA GLU A 62 -4.60 -6.77 16.29
C GLU A 62 -4.77 -8.17 16.89
N ARG A 63 -5.20 -9.15 16.07
CA ARG A 63 -5.30 -10.55 16.51
C ARG A 63 -3.94 -11.12 16.91
N GLN A 64 -2.88 -10.83 16.15
CA GLN A 64 -1.54 -11.29 16.47
C GLN A 64 -1.03 -10.68 17.78
N LEU A 65 -1.25 -9.38 18.00
CA LEU A 65 -0.89 -8.71 19.25
C LEU A 65 -1.68 -9.29 20.45
N ALA A 66 -2.99 -9.53 20.30
CA ALA A 66 -3.80 -10.15 21.33
C ALA A 66 -3.31 -11.57 21.70
N ALA A 67 -2.91 -12.35 20.70
CA ALA A 67 -2.37 -13.70 20.92
C ALA A 67 -1.04 -13.68 21.69
N LEU A 68 -0.17 -12.70 21.41
CA LEU A 68 1.09 -12.51 22.14
C LEU A 68 0.86 -12.01 23.58
N GLY A 69 -0.11 -11.12 23.78
CA GLY A 69 -0.49 -10.63 25.10
C GLY A 69 -1.11 -11.71 26.01
N ALA A 70 -1.88 -12.63 25.43
CA ALA A 70 -2.49 -13.75 26.17
C ALA A 70 -1.47 -14.78 26.70
N THR A 71 -0.25 -14.81 26.14
CA THR A 71 0.83 -15.68 26.62
C THR A 71 1.67 -15.06 27.76
N GLY A 72 1.52 -13.76 28.04
CA GLY A 72 2.35 -13.02 29.00
C GLY A 72 1.80 -12.90 30.43
N THR A 73 0.56 -13.33 30.72
CA THR A 73 -0.09 -13.08 32.03
C THR A 73 -0.21 -14.33 32.92
N ARG A 74 0.76 -15.27 32.86
CA ARG A 74 0.72 -16.51 33.67
C ARG A 74 1.95 -16.76 34.54
N GLU A 75 2.66 -15.73 34.99
CA GLU A 75 3.72 -15.84 36.00
C GLU A 75 3.77 -14.62 36.95
N GLU A 76 2.71 -14.38 37.73
CA GLU A 76 2.81 -13.65 39.01
C GLU A 76 1.82 -14.26 40.01
N SER A 77 2.23 -15.34 40.67
CA SER A 77 1.60 -15.89 41.89
C SER A 77 2.58 -16.85 42.57
N SER A 78 3.53 -16.31 43.33
CA SER A 78 3.81 -16.71 44.73
C SER A 78 4.99 -15.94 45.30
#